data_AF-A0A7V9ETS9-F1
#
_entry.id   AF-A0A7V9ETS9-F1
#
_cell.length_a   1.000
_cell.length_b   1.000
_cell.length_c   1.000
_cell.angle_alpha   90.00
_cell.angle_beta   90.00
_cell.angle_gamma   90.00
#
_symmetry.space_group_name_H-M   'P 1'
#
loop_
_entity.id
_entity.type
_entity.pdbx_description
1 polymer ?
#
loop_
_entity_poly.entity_id
_entity_poly.type
_entity_poly.pdbx_seq_one_letter_code
_entity_poly.pdbx_strand_id
1 'polypeptide(L)' 'MPYKAGEVLARLQRAGFALKRQSGSHAVLRHPDGRQTYVAMHTGDVPTGTFRSILKQARLTEEEFRNL' A
#
# COMPACT_ATOMS: atom_id res chain seq x y z
N MET A 1 5.29 -13.61 -3.29
CA MET A 1 6.61 -13.29 -2.69
C MET A 1 6.42 -12.12 -1.73
N PRO A 2 7.25 -11.96 -0.70
CA PRO A 2 7.18 -10.77 0.13
C PRO A 2 7.52 -9.52 -0.70
N TYR A 3 6.76 -8.44 -0.50
CA TYR A 3 6.97 -7.15 -1.16
C TYR A 3 7.65 -6.18 -0.21
N LYS A 4 8.60 -5.38 -0.71
CA LYS A 4 9.18 -4.29 0.07
C LYS A 4 8.18 -3.15 0.24
N ALA A 5 8.25 -2.42 1.35
CA ALA A 5 7.34 -1.30 1.62
C ALA A 5 7.32 -0.24 0.49
N GLY A 6 8.49 0.06 -0.09
CA GLY A 6 8.60 0.97 -1.24
C GLY A 6 7.92 0.46 -2.51
N GLU A 7 7.93 -0.85 -2.75
CA GLU A 7 7.23 -1.45 -3.89
C GLU A 7 5.71 -1.37 -3.69
N VAL A 8 5.23 -1.67 -2.48
CA VAL A 8 3.81 -1.53 -2.13
C VAL A 8 3.35 -0.08 -2.30
N LEU A 9 4.13 0.88 -1.82
CA LEU A 9 3.84 2.31 -1.99
C LEU A 9 3.72 2.68 -3.48
N ALA A 10 4.71 2.31 -4.30
CA ALA A 10 4.74 2.65 -5.72
C ALA A 10 3.56 2.06 -6.49
N ARG A 11 3.20 0.79 -6.23
CA ARG A 11 2.06 0.13 -6.88
C ARG A 11 0.73 0.73 -6.43
N LEU A 12 0.57 1.08 -5.15
CA LEU A 12 -0.62 1.80 -4.68
C LEU A 12 -0.77 3.17 -5.35
N GLN A 13 0.34 3.88 -5.59
CA GLN A 13 0.31 5.14 -6.34
C GLN A 13 -0.14 4.93 -7.80
N ARG A 14 0.30 3.85 -8.45
CA ARG A 14 -0.19 3.46 -9.79
C ARG A 14 -1.69 3.11 -9.78
N ALA A 15 -2.20 2.55 -8.69
CA ALA A 15 -3.64 2.35 -8.46
C ALA A 15 -4.43 3.63 -8.14
N GLY A 16 -3.80 4.81 -8.22
CA GLY A 16 -4.47 6.10 -8.01
C GLY A 16 -4.47 6.59 -6.56
N PHE A 17 -3.78 5.92 -5.63
CA PHE A 17 -3.64 6.43 -4.27
C PHE A 17 -2.61 7.55 -4.20
N ALA A 18 -2.94 8.63 -3.50
CA ALA A 18 -2.00 9.71 -3.21
C ALA A 18 -1.51 9.61 -1.75
N LEU A 19 -0.24 9.97 -1.53
CA LEU A 19 0.28 10.14 -0.18
C LEU A 19 -0.40 11.35 0.46
N LYS A 20 -1.19 11.13 1.51
CA LYS A 20 -1.93 12.19 2.20
C LYS A 20 -1.15 12.79 3.35
N ARG A 21 -0.46 11.96 4.12
CA ARG A 21 0.36 12.35 5.28
C ARG A 21 1.39 11.26 5.54
N GLN A 22 2.54 11.64 6.05
CA GLN A 22 3.50 10.71 6.63
C GLN A 22 3.93 11.22 8.02
N SER A 23 4.09 10.30 8.97
CA SER A 23 4.66 10.57 10.30
C SER A 23 5.67 9.48 10.63
N GLY A 24 6.95 9.82 10.62
CA GLY A 24 8.02 8.83 10.66
C GLY A 24 7.91 7.86 9.49
N SER A 25 7.91 6.55 9.77
CA SER A 25 7.73 5.51 8.76
C SER A 25 6.27 5.31 8.33
N HIS A 26 5.28 5.81 9.08
CA HIS A 26 3.88 5.54 8.77
C HIS A 26 3.35 6.49 7.70
N ALA A 27 3.13 5.98 6.49
CA ALA A 27 2.51 6.68 5.37
C ALA A 27 1.00 6.39 5.30
N VAL A 28 0.19 7.44 5.17
CA VAL A 28 -1.26 7.37 4.94
C VAL A 28 -1.53 7.65 3.46
N LEU A 29 -2.14 6.69 2.79
CA LEU A 29 -2.48 6.75 1.37
C LEU A 29 -3.99 6.85 1.19
N ARG A 30 -4.45 7.80 0.37
CA ARG A 30 -5.88 8.01 0.10
C ARG A 30 -6.15 8.08 -1.39
N HIS A 31 -7.18 7.37 -1.82
CA HIS A 31 -7.69 7.42 -3.18
C HIS A 31 -8.84 8.46 -3.27
N PRO A 32 -9.03 9.16 -4.40
CA PRO A 32 -10.11 10.14 -4.57
C PRO A 32 -11.52 9.61 -4.28
N ASP A 33 -11.77 8.32 -4.53
CA ASP A 33 -13.05 7.64 -4.24
C ASP A 33 -13.31 7.34 -2.75
N GLY A 34 -12.41 7.76 -1.86
CA GLY A 34 -12.57 7.60 -0.42
C GLY A 34 -11.88 6.39 0.19
N ARG A 35 -11.27 5.48 -0.60
CA ARG A 35 -10.43 4.41 -0.04
C ARG A 35 -9.21 4.98 0.66
N GLN A 36 -8.80 4.34 1.76
CA GLN A 36 -7.61 4.74 2.52
C GLN A 36 -6.87 3.50 3.03
N THR A 37 -5.54 3.53 2.94
CA THR A 37 -4.67 2.48 3.48
C THR A 37 -3.40 3.08 4.09
N TYR A 38 -2.60 2.24 4.74
CA TYR A 38 -1.41 2.63 5.48
C TYR A 38 -0.24 1.74 5.10
N VAL A 39 0.92 2.33 4.88
CA VAL A 39 2.17 1.61 4.62
C VAL A 39 3.20 2.06 5.64
N ALA A 40 3.79 1.11 6.36
CA ALA A 40 4.96 1.37 7.21
C ALA A 40 6.22 1.28 6.34
N MET A 41 6.85 2.42 6.08
CA MET A 41 8.07 2.58 5.30
C MET A 41 9.29 2.11 6.11
N HIS A 42 9.62 0.83 5.99
CA HIS A 42 10.85 0.23 6.51
C HIS A 42 11.63 -0.48 5.40
N THR A 43 12.88 -0.85 5.67
CA THR A 43 13.79 -1.48 4.69
C THR A 43 13.46 -2.94 4.39
N GLY A 44 12.76 -3.61 5.31
CA GLY A 44 12.35 -5.01 5.19
C GLY A 44 11.07 -5.23 4.37
N ASP A 45 10.70 -6.50 4.31
CA ASP A 45 9.50 -6.99 3.64
C ASP A 45 8.24 -6.71 4.46
N VAL A 46 7.15 -6.35 3.77
CA VAL A 46 5.84 -6.19 4.40
C VAL A 46 5.33 -7.57 4.83
N PRO A 47 4.99 -7.78 6.11
CA PRO A 47 4.43 -9.05 6.57
C PRO A 47 3.16 -9.41 5.79
N THR A 48 2.97 -10.70 5.47
CA THR A 48 1.84 -11.17 4.65
C THR A 48 0.48 -10.71 5.16
N GLY A 49 0.27 -10.70 6.49
CA GLY A 49 -0.98 -10.22 7.10
C GLY A 49 -1.20 -8.72 6.89
N THR A 50 -0.14 -7.92 7.01
CA THR A 50 -0.15 -6.48 6.73
C THR A 50 -0.43 -6.22 5.25
N PHE A 51 0.24 -6.95 4.35
CA PHE A 51 0.01 -6.84 2.91
C PHE A 51 -1.44 -7.17 2.54
N ARG A 52 -2.01 -8.26 3.06
CA ARG A 52 -3.43 -8.62 2.85
C ARG A 52 -4.40 -7.56 3.39
N SER A 53 -4.06 -6.95 4.53
CA SER A 53 -4.86 -5.87 5.11
C SER A 53 -4.85 -4.62 4.24
N ILE A 54 -3.68 -4.27 3.68
CA ILE A 54 -3.53 -3.18 2.71
C ILE A 54 -4.38 -3.45 1.47
N LEU A 55 -4.30 -4.64 0.88
CA LEU A 55 -5.11 -5.02 -0.28
C LEU A 55 -6.61 -4.91 -0.01
N LYS A 56 -7.06 -5.40 1.15
CA LYS A 56 -8.46 -5.32 1.59
C LYS A 56 -8.93 -3.86 1.70
N GLN A 57 -8.13 -3.00 2.32
CA GLN A 57 -8.43 -1.56 2.45
C GLN A 57 -8.41 -0.83 1.10
N ALA A 58 -7.47 -1.21 0.24
CA ALA A 58 -7.33 -0.67 -1.11
C ALA A 58 -8.38 -1.23 -2.08
N ARG A 59 -9.15 -2.25 -1.67
CA ARG A 59 -10.07 -3.02 -2.53
C ARG A 59 -9.38 -3.52 -3.80
N LEU A 60 -8.19 -4.08 -3.63
CA LEU A 60 -7.40 -4.71 -4.70
C LEU A 60 -7.28 -6.20 -4.41
N THR A 61 -7.36 -7.00 -5.45
CA THR A 61 -6.92 -8.40 -5.44
C THR A 61 -5.40 -8.48 -5.53
N GLU A 62 -4.83 -9.62 -5.16
CA GLU A 62 -3.39 -9.85 -5.31
C GLU A 62 -2.96 -9.84 -6.79
N GLU A 63 -3.85 -10.28 -7.70
CA GLU A 63 -3.59 -10.26 -9.13
C GLU A 63 -3.58 -8.84 -9.70
N GLU A 64 -4.58 -8.01 -9.37
CA GLU A 64 -4.57 -6.59 -9.75
C GLU A 64 -3.31 -5.91 -9.21
N PHE A 65 -2.95 -6.17 -7.95
CA PHE A 65 -1.72 -5.63 -7.37
C PHE A 65 -0.47 -6.06 -8.13
N ARG A 66 -0.36 -7.33 -8.54
CA ARG A 66 0.77 -7.85 -9.31
C ARG A 66 0.91 -7.21 -10.70
N ASN A 67 -0.20 -6.78 -11.28
CA ASN A 67 -0.25 -6.18 -12.62
C ASN A 67 -0.05 -4.65 -12.64
N LEU A 68 0.07 -4.01 -11.46
CA LEU A 68 0.46 -2.61 -11.29
C LEU A 68 1.97 -2.43 -11.29
#